data_AF-A0A9X3MDU4-F1
#
_entry.id   AF-A0A9X3MDU4-F1
#
_cell.length_a   1.000
_cell.length_b   1.000
_cell.length_c   1.000
_cell.angle_alpha   90.00
_cell.angle_beta   90.00
_cell.angle_gamma   90.00
#
_symmetry.space_group_name_H-M   'P 1'
#
loop_
_entity.id
_entity.type
_entity.pdbx_description
1 polymer ?
#
loop_
_entity_poly.entity_id
_entity_poly.type
_entity_poly.pdbx_seq_one_letter_code
_entity_poly.pdbx_strand_id
1 'polypeptide(L)'
;MNNLGAKLASYKVIPVVAIERAEDVLSLGKALSDNGLNVIEITFRTPAAAEAIALLSVAQPDMYIGAGTVLDAEQVEQATLAGASFIVAPGFNPDTLQACAAKGIPFIPGVCTPSELEQARQQGVRLMKFFPAEAAGGVAMLKALSGPYKDVQFMPTGGVNEGNINQYLALPNTVACGGTWMVPQSLIENQDWEEIGRLTREAVKVVNQQEKQ
;
A
#
# COMPACT_ATOMS: atom_id res chain seq x y z
N MET A 1 14.04 -15.08 -3.73
CA MET A 1 13.01 -14.31 -4.45
C MET A 1 12.09 -13.70 -3.41
N ASN A 2 12.12 -12.37 -3.27
CA ASN A 2 11.31 -11.66 -2.29
C ASN A 2 9.82 -11.89 -2.60
N ASN A 3 9.13 -12.63 -1.75
CA ASN A 3 7.69 -12.82 -1.87
C ASN A 3 7.00 -11.55 -1.35
N LEU A 4 6.85 -10.54 -2.22
CA LEU A 4 6.18 -9.26 -1.94
C LEU A 4 4.85 -9.48 -1.22
N GLY A 5 4.00 -10.38 -1.73
CA GLY A 5 2.70 -10.70 -1.14
C GLY A 5 2.83 -11.22 0.29
N ALA A 6 3.76 -12.14 0.57
CA ALA A 6 4.00 -12.63 1.94
C ALA A 6 4.56 -11.55 2.86
N LYS A 7 5.43 -10.67 2.35
CA LYS A 7 5.97 -9.53 3.12
C LYS A 7 4.83 -8.58 3.50
N LEU A 8 3.97 -8.19 2.56
CA LEU A 8 2.81 -7.34 2.85
C LEU A 8 1.80 -8.03 3.77
N ALA A 9 1.57 -9.33 3.60
CA ALA A 9 0.70 -10.12 4.47
C ALA A 9 1.14 -10.15 5.93
N SER A 10 2.45 -10.05 6.20
CA SER A 10 2.96 -9.94 7.58
C SER A 10 2.55 -8.64 8.29
N TYR A 11 2.24 -7.58 7.54
CA TYR A 11 1.80 -6.30 8.08
C TYR A 11 0.28 -6.17 8.15
N LYS A 12 -0.45 -6.80 7.21
CA LYS A 12 -1.92 -6.78 7.05
C LYS A 12 -2.55 -5.41 6.75
N VAL A 13 -1.95 -4.32 7.19
CA VAL A 13 -2.36 -2.94 6.91
C VAL A 13 -1.16 -2.13 6.42
N ILE A 14 -1.38 -1.25 5.46
CA ILE A 14 -0.35 -0.39 4.87
C ILE A 14 -0.83 1.07 4.97
N PRO A 15 -0.12 1.94 5.72
CA PRO A 15 -0.41 3.36 5.77
C PRO A 15 -0.18 4.01 4.41
N VAL A 16 -1.19 4.68 3.87
CA VAL A 16 -1.11 5.40 2.59
C VAL A 16 -1.02 6.89 2.88
N VAL A 17 0.05 7.55 2.44
CA VAL A 17 0.40 8.89 2.91
C VAL A 17 0.66 9.85 1.75
N ALA A 18 0.18 11.08 1.88
CA ALA A 18 0.67 12.22 1.12
C ALA A 18 1.55 13.05 2.06
N ILE A 19 2.76 13.42 1.62
CA ILE A 19 3.71 14.19 2.44
C ILE A 19 3.97 15.51 1.75
N GLU A 20 3.66 16.62 2.40
CA GLU A 20 3.91 17.96 1.85
C GLU A 20 5.35 18.43 2.09
N ARG A 21 5.91 18.08 3.25
CA ARG A 21 7.28 18.41 3.67
C ARG A 21 8.09 17.12 3.82
N ALA A 22 9.09 16.93 2.96
CA ALA A 22 9.82 15.67 2.88
C ALA A 22 10.41 15.23 4.23
N GLU A 23 10.88 16.17 5.05
CA GLU A 23 11.50 15.90 6.35
C GLU A 23 10.54 15.28 7.38
N ASP A 24 9.23 15.52 7.27
CA ASP A 24 8.23 14.99 8.20
C ASP A 24 8.14 13.46 8.13
N VAL A 25 8.60 12.87 7.01
CA VAL A 25 8.64 11.41 6.81
C VAL A 25 9.52 10.69 7.85
N LEU A 26 10.54 11.36 8.39
CA LEU A 26 11.49 10.75 9.32
C LEU A 26 10.81 10.45 10.66
N SER A 27 10.09 11.44 11.19
CA SER A 27 9.31 11.31 12.42
C SER A 27 8.11 10.39 12.20
N LEU A 28 7.44 10.50 11.05
CA LEU A 28 6.34 9.61 10.69
C LEU A 28 6.78 8.14 10.61
N GLY A 29 7.86 7.84 9.88
CA GLY A 29 8.40 6.49 9.77
C GLY A 29 8.77 5.93 11.14
N LYS A 30 9.35 6.77 12.02
CA LYS A 30 9.69 6.36 13.39
C LYS A 30 8.42 6.05 14.20
N ALA A 31 7.40 6.91 14.12
CA ALA A 31 6.13 6.69 14.79
C ALA A 31 5.44 5.41 14.30
N LEU A 32 5.53 5.07 13.01
CA LEU A 32 5.01 3.82 12.48
C LEU A 32 5.79 2.59 12.99
N SER A 33 7.13 2.63 12.88
CA SER A 33 8.01 1.52 13.24
C SER A 33 7.98 1.18 14.73
N ASP A 34 8.09 2.21 15.60
CA ASP A 34 8.01 2.06 17.06
C ASP A 34 6.68 1.42 17.52
N ASN A 35 5.65 1.51 16.69
CA ASN A 35 4.29 1.08 16.99
C ASN A 35 3.86 -0.17 16.22
N GLY A 36 4.83 -0.91 15.68
CA GLY A 36 4.64 -2.26 15.12
C GLY A 36 4.31 -2.28 13.63
N LEU A 37 4.47 -1.16 12.92
CA LEU A 37 4.14 -1.06 11.50
C LEU A 37 5.34 -0.58 10.68
N ASN A 38 6.20 -1.52 10.32
CA ASN A 38 7.42 -1.23 9.57
C ASN A 38 7.20 -1.27 8.03
N VAL A 39 6.16 -0.57 7.57
CA VAL A 39 5.75 -0.43 6.16
C VAL A 39 5.01 0.89 5.93
N ILE A 40 5.15 1.50 4.76
CA ILE A 40 4.46 2.73 4.36
C ILE A 40 4.31 2.81 2.83
N GLU A 41 3.19 3.33 2.33
CA GLU A 41 2.98 3.73 0.92
C GLU A 41 2.99 5.26 0.82
N ILE A 42 4.07 5.85 0.29
CA ILE A 42 4.20 7.30 0.08
C ILE A 42 3.70 7.63 -1.33
N THR A 43 2.65 8.43 -1.43
CA THR A 43 1.98 8.72 -2.69
C THR A 43 2.62 9.88 -3.46
N PHE A 44 2.78 9.72 -4.77
CA PHE A 44 3.23 10.75 -5.73
C PHE A 44 2.15 11.82 -6.01
N ARG A 45 1.34 12.15 -4.99
CA ARG A 45 0.34 13.23 -5.04
C ARG A 45 0.93 14.58 -4.65
N THR A 46 2.15 14.60 -4.13
CA THR A 46 2.88 15.80 -3.72
C THR A 46 4.27 15.82 -4.36
N PRO A 47 4.87 17.00 -4.61
CA PRO A 47 6.23 17.09 -5.15
C PRO A 47 7.30 16.49 -4.22
N ALA A 48 7.05 16.43 -2.92
CA ALA A 48 8.00 15.93 -1.92
C ALA A 48 8.11 14.40 -1.85
N ALA A 49 7.30 13.65 -2.61
CA ALA A 49 7.23 12.18 -2.48
C ALA A 49 8.58 11.48 -2.71
N ALA A 50 9.30 11.82 -3.78
CA ALA A 50 10.58 11.20 -4.11
C ALA A 50 11.66 11.53 -3.05
N GLU A 51 11.71 12.78 -2.59
CA GLU A 51 12.64 13.20 -1.53
C GLU A 51 12.30 12.51 -0.19
N ALA A 52 11.02 12.41 0.16
CA ALA A 52 10.58 11.70 1.35
C ALA A 52 10.97 10.21 1.34
N ILE A 53 10.81 9.53 0.20
CA ILE A 53 11.26 8.14 0.04
C ILE A 53 12.78 8.03 0.23
N ALA A 54 13.55 8.96 -0.36
CA ALA A 54 15.02 8.96 -0.24
C ALA A 54 15.50 9.21 1.20
N LEU A 55 14.89 10.18 1.90
CA LEU A 55 15.22 10.45 3.30
C LEU A 55 14.90 9.25 4.19
N LEU A 56 13.72 8.64 4.01
CA LEU A 56 13.28 7.52 4.82
C LEU A 56 14.09 6.26 4.54
N SER A 57 14.42 5.96 3.28
CA SER A 57 15.19 4.76 2.91
C SER A 57 16.59 4.76 3.51
N VAL A 58 17.22 5.94 3.64
CA VAL A 58 18.50 6.10 4.31
C VAL A 58 18.36 6.03 5.84
N ALA A 59 17.36 6.72 6.41
CA ALA A 59 17.21 6.82 7.86
C ALA A 59 16.67 5.53 8.50
N GLN A 60 15.87 4.75 7.76
CA GLN A 60 15.20 3.53 8.23
C GLN A 60 15.30 2.43 7.18
N PRO A 61 16.51 1.86 6.96
CA PRO A 61 16.77 0.91 5.88
C PRO A 61 15.95 -0.39 5.99
N ASP A 62 15.46 -0.72 7.18
CA ASP A 62 14.62 -1.90 7.41
C ASP A 62 13.14 -1.66 7.08
N MET A 63 12.70 -0.40 6.90
CA MET A 63 11.32 -0.07 6.60
C MET A 63 10.97 -0.44 5.16
N TYR A 64 9.83 -1.08 4.97
CA TYR A 64 9.35 -1.44 3.64
C TYR A 64 8.58 -0.28 3.00
N ILE A 65 9.21 0.41 2.05
CA ILE A 65 8.70 1.68 1.50
C ILE A 65 8.10 1.45 0.11
N GLY A 66 6.80 1.69 -0.03
CA GLY A 66 6.10 1.70 -1.32
C GLY A 66 5.97 3.11 -1.88
N ALA A 67 6.10 3.25 -3.19
CA ALA A 67 5.71 4.46 -3.91
C ALA A 67 4.29 4.29 -4.48
N GLY A 68 3.34 5.05 -3.96
CA GLY A 68 1.93 5.01 -4.35
C GLY A 68 1.55 6.07 -5.37
N THR A 69 0.40 5.89 -6.01
CA THR A 69 -0.13 6.83 -7.03
C THR A 69 0.85 7.10 -8.17
N VAL A 70 1.64 6.09 -8.55
CA VAL A 70 2.54 6.17 -9.71
C VAL A 70 1.73 5.96 -10.99
N LEU A 71 1.87 6.86 -11.97
CA LEU A 71 1.04 6.92 -13.17
C LEU A 71 1.82 6.69 -14.47
N ASP A 72 3.14 6.88 -14.47
CA ASP A 72 3.98 6.83 -15.66
C ASP A 72 5.39 6.29 -15.36
N ALA A 73 6.20 6.13 -16.41
CA ALA A 73 7.56 5.60 -16.33
C ALA A 73 8.56 6.56 -15.65
N GLU A 74 8.34 7.87 -15.72
CA GLU A 74 9.22 8.86 -15.09
C GLU A 74 9.11 8.76 -13.56
N GLN A 75 7.89 8.61 -13.05
CA GLN A 75 7.66 8.40 -11.62
C GLN A 75 8.20 7.05 -11.14
N VAL A 76 8.17 6.00 -11.97
CA VAL A 76 8.85 4.72 -11.66
C VAL A 76 10.35 4.92 -11.49
N GLU A 77 10.99 5.68 -12.40
CA GLU A 77 12.42 6.01 -12.29
C GLU A 77 12.71 6.75 -10.99
N GLN A 78 11.97 7.83 -10.71
CA GLN A 78 12.14 8.65 -9.51
C GLN A 78 11.98 7.83 -8.23
N ALA A 79 10.93 7.02 -8.14
CA ALA A 79 10.67 6.15 -6.99
C ALA A 79 11.78 5.11 -6.79
N THR A 80 12.23 4.48 -7.88
CA THR A 80 13.29 3.47 -7.83
C THR A 80 14.62 4.08 -7.36
N LEU A 81 15.00 5.24 -7.93
CA LEU A 81 16.22 5.96 -7.55
C LEU A 81 16.16 6.46 -6.09
N ALA A 82 14.98 6.83 -5.60
CA ALA A 82 14.78 7.22 -4.21
C ALA A 82 14.87 6.04 -3.22
N GLY A 83 14.87 4.79 -3.71
CA GLY A 83 14.97 3.60 -2.86
C GLY A 83 13.63 2.99 -2.47
N ALA A 84 12.57 3.20 -3.26
CA ALA A 84 11.33 2.48 -3.07
C ALA A 84 11.54 0.96 -3.22
N SER A 85 10.86 0.19 -2.38
CA SER A 85 10.88 -1.28 -2.38
C SER A 85 9.83 -1.90 -3.32
N PHE A 86 8.76 -1.16 -3.63
CA PHE A 86 7.70 -1.56 -4.55
C PHE A 86 6.92 -0.34 -5.06
N ILE A 87 6.24 -0.51 -6.19
CA ILE A 87 5.40 0.53 -6.82
C ILE A 87 3.92 0.14 -6.71
N VAL A 88 3.06 1.12 -6.48
CA VAL A 88 1.60 0.98 -6.44
C VAL A 88 0.95 2.02 -7.34
N ALA A 89 0.04 1.59 -8.22
CA ALA A 89 -0.75 2.48 -9.07
C ALA A 89 -2.25 2.37 -8.73
N PRO A 90 -3.04 3.43 -8.95
CA PRO A 90 -4.49 3.39 -8.75
C PRO A 90 -5.22 2.59 -9.84
N GLY A 91 -4.57 2.38 -11.00
CA GLY A 91 -5.09 1.61 -12.13
C GLY A 91 -4.00 0.75 -12.77
N PHE A 92 -4.36 0.04 -13.84
CA PHE A 92 -3.45 -0.75 -14.64
C PHE A 92 -3.04 0.00 -15.90
N ASN A 93 -1.76 0.33 -16.01
CA ASN A 93 -1.14 0.89 -17.21
C ASN A 93 -0.02 -0.06 -17.68
N PRO A 94 -0.10 -0.64 -18.89
CA PRO A 94 0.95 -1.50 -19.44
C PRO A 94 2.33 -0.83 -19.50
N ASP A 95 2.39 0.47 -19.77
CA ASP A 95 3.66 1.20 -19.89
C ASP A 95 4.34 1.33 -18.52
N THR A 96 3.57 1.60 -17.46
CA THR A 96 4.06 1.59 -16.07
C THR A 96 4.55 0.21 -15.66
N LEU A 97 3.84 -0.86 -16.05
CA LEU A 97 4.27 -2.24 -15.81
C LEU A 97 5.62 -2.52 -16.48
N GLN A 98 5.78 -2.14 -17.76
CA GLN A 98 7.03 -2.33 -18.49
C GLN A 98 8.19 -1.55 -17.86
N ALA A 99 7.95 -0.31 -17.42
CA ALA A 99 8.95 0.49 -16.72
C ALA A 99 9.39 -0.19 -15.40
N CYS A 100 8.44 -0.70 -14.61
CA CYS A 100 8.75 -1.44 -13.38
C CYS A 100 9.57 -2.70 -13.67
N ALA A 101 9.19 -3.45 -14.72
CA ALA A 101 9.90 -4.65 -15.13
C ALA A 101 11.34 -4.35 -15.59
N ALA A 102 11.55 -3.29 -16.37
CA ALA A 102 12.87 -2.85 -16.81
C ALA A 102 13.79 -2.44 -15.63
N LYS A 103 13.20 -1.98 -14.52
CA LYS A 103 13.92 -1.63 -13.29
C LYS A 103 14.04 -2.78 -12.30
N GLY A 104 13.36 -3.90 -12.54
CA GLY A 104 13.31 -5.03 -11.60
C GLY A 104 12.61 -4.69 -10.28
N ILE A 105 11.79 -3.64 -10.24
CA ILE A 105 11.03 -3.24 -9.05
C ILE A 105 9.63 -3.88 -9.08
N PRO A 106 9.16 -4.49 -7.97
CA PRO A 106 7.82 -5.07 -7.92
C PRO A 106 6.72 -4.02 -8.11
N PHE A 107 5.64 -4.40 -8.80
CA PHE A 107 4.53 -3.52 -9.13
C PHE A 107 3.19 -4.11 -8.70
N ILE A 108 2.35 -3.28 -8.07
CA ILE A 108 0.98 -3.58 -7.65
C ILE A 108 0.02 -2.62 -8.38
N PRO A 109 -0.44 -2.96 -9.59
CA PRO A 109 -1.40 -2.13 -10.33
C PRO A 109 -2.79 -2.18 -9.71
N GLY A 110 -3.56 -1.12 -9.90
CA GLY A 110 -4.97 -1.05 -9.49
C GLY A 110 -5.91 -1.67 -10.52
N VAL A 111 -6.96 -2.35 -10.03
CA VAL A 111 -8.08 -2.86 -10.82
C VAL A 111 -9.38 -2.72 -10.03
N CYS A 112 -10.52 -2.63 -10.71
CA CYS A 112 -11.84 -2.73 -10.07
C CYS A 112 -12.84 -3.59 -10.84
N THR A 113 -12.49 -4.09 -12.03
CA THR A 113 -13.35 -4.94 -12.87
C THR A 113 -12.67 -6.25 -13.29
N PRO A 114 -13.46 -7.30 -13.67
CA PRO A 114 -12.90 -8.52 -14.24
C PRO A 114 -12.03 -8.28 -15.49
N SER A 115 -12.41 -7.34 -16.35
CA SER A 115 -11.68 -7.06 -17.59
C SER A 115 -10.31 -6.45 -17.34
N GLU A 116 -10.17 -5.56 -16.36
CA GLU A 116 -8.86 -4.99 -15.97
C GLU A 116 -7.99 -6.04 -15.27
N LEU A 117 -8.60 -6.85 -14.40
CA LEU A 117 -7.93 -7.97 -13.75
C LEU A 117 -7.34 -8.93 -14.78
N GLU A 118 -8.11 -9.33 -15.79
CA GLU A 118 -7.62 -10.24 -16.85
C GLU A 118 -6.49 -9.62 -17.66
N GLN A 119 -6.57 -8.32 -17.97
CA GLN A 119 -5.48 -7.61 -18.65
C GLN A 119 -4.18 -7.67 -17.84
N ALA A 120 -4.24 -7.36 -16.53
CA ALA A 120 -3.08 -7.43 -15.66
C ALA A 120 -2.58 -8.88 -15.47
N ARG A 121 -3.50 -9.83 -15.27
CA ARG A 121 -3.20 -11.25 -15.06
C ARG A 121 -2.53 -11.89 -16.29
N GLN A 122 -2.96 -11.53 -17.49
CA GLN A 122 -2.34 -11.99 -18.74
C GLN A 122 -0.88 -11.53 -18.88
N GLN A 123 -0.53 -10.39 -18.28
CA GLN A 123 0.84 -9.87 -18.22
C GLN A 123 1.66 -10.45 -17.05
N GLY A 124 1.14 -11.49 -16.37
CA GLY A 124 1.85 -12.16 -15.28
C GLY A 124 1.65 -11.54 -13.90
N VAL A 125 0.87 -10.45 -13.78
CA VAL A 125 0.57 -9.86 -12.46
C VAL A 125 -0.34 -10.80 -11.67
N ARG A 126 0.00 -11.04 -10.40
CA ARG A 126 -0.79 -11.89 -9.49
C ARG A 126 -1.16 -11.20 -8.18
N LEU A 127 -0.59 -10.04 -7.89
CA LEU A 127 -0.97 -9.20 -6.76
C LEU A 127 -1.41 -7.84 -7.30
N MET A 128 -2.64 -7.44 -7.00
CA MET A 128 -3.25 -6.23 -7.53
C MET A 128 -3.87 -5.40 -6.41
N LYS A 129 -3.86 -4.07 -6.56
CA LYS A 129 -4.63 -3.17 -5.71
C LYS A 129 -6.09 -3.20 -6.16
N PHE A 130 -7.03 -3.39 -5.23
CA PHE A 130 -8.45 -3.23 -5.54
C PHE A 130 -8.88 -1.83 -5.11
N PHE A 131 -9.15 -0.96 -6.08
CA PHE A 131 -9.37 0.47 -5.84
C PHE A 131 -10.39 1.08 -6.82
N PRO A 132 -11.32 1.94 -6.36
CA PRO A 132 -11.60 2.31 -4.96
C PRO A 132 -12.50 1.28 -4.27
N ALA A 133 -11.98 0.57 -3.26
CA ALA A 133 -12.57 -0.68 -2.75
C ALA A 133 -14.06 -0.57 -2.38
N GLU A 134 -14.43 0.31 -1.43
CA GLU A 134 -15.83 0.43 -1.00
C GLU A 134 -16.76 0.87 -2.15
N ALA A 135 -16.33 1.85 -2.95
CA ALA A 135 -17.14 2.39 -4.05
C ALA A 135 -17.27 1.41 -5.23
N ALA A 136 -16.34 0.47 -5.39
CA ALA A 136 -16.36 -0.60 -6.39
C ALA A 136 -17.15 -1.85 -5.95
N GLY A 137 -17.90 -1.77 -4.84
CA GLY A 137 -18.72 -2.87 -4.33
C GLY A 137 -18.08 -3.68 -3.18
N GLY A 138 -16.91 -3.25 -2.71
CA GLY A 138 -16.28 -3.71 -1.47
C GLY A 138 -16.05 -5.22 -1.38
N VAL A 139 -16.24 -5.76 -0.17
CA VAL A 139 -16.07 -7.18 0.15
C VAL A 139 -16.91 -8.08 -0.76
N ALA A 140 -18.12 -7.66 -1.14
CA ALA A 140 -19.00 -8.45 -2.01
C ALA A 140 -18.43 -8.60 -3.43
N MET A 141 -17.92 -7.50 -4.00
CA MET A 141 -17.24 -7.54 -5.31
C MET A 141 -15.99 -8.41 -5.25
N LEU A 142 -15.11 -8.18 -4.27
CA LEU A 142 -13.88 -8.98 -4.12
C LEU A 142 -14.19 -10.46 -4.00
N LYS A 143 -15.18 -10.85 -3.16
CA LYS A 143 -15.60 -12.24 -3.01
C LYS A 143 -16.10 -12.84 -4.33
N ALA A 144 -16.80 -12.06 -5.15
CA ALA A 144 -17.24 -12.51 -6.48
C ALA A 144 -16.05 -12.72 -7.43
N LEU A 145 -15.05 -11.82 -7.42
CA LEU A 145 -13.82 -11.96 -8.18
C LEU A 145 -12.99 -13.17 -7.71
N SER A 146 -12.93 -13.47 -6.41
CA SER A 146 -12.19 -14.61 -5.86
C SER A 146 -12.70 -15.98 -6.33
N GLY A 147 -13.93 -16.06 -6.85
CA GLY A 147 -14.50 -17.30 -7.37
C GLY A 147 -13.73 -17.86 -8.59
N PRO A 148 -13.70 -17.13 -9.72
CA PRO A 148 -12.93 -17.52 -10.89
C PRO A 148 -11.42 -17.28 -10.77
N TYR A 149 -10.97 -16.27 -10.02
CA TYR A 149 -9.57 -15.81 -10.00
C TYR A 149 -8.79 -16.29 -8.77
N LYS A 150 -8.69 -17.61 -8.59
CA LYS A 150 -8.06 -18.23 -7.41
C LYS A 150 -6.55 -18.01 -7.30
N ASP A 151 -5.88 -17.68 -8.42
CA ASP A 151 -4.44 -17.42 -8.47
C ASP A 151 -4.07 -15.95 -8.22
N VAL A 152 -5.06 -15.08 -8.02
CA VAL A 152 -4.85 -13.63 -7.83
C VAL A 152 -5.07 -13.25 -6.37
N GLN A 153 -4.17 -12.41 -5.87
CA GLN A 153 -4.20 -11.77 -4.57
C GLN A 153 -4.52 -10.28 -4.69
N PHE A 154 -5.15 -9.72 -3.66
CA PHE A 154 -5.61 -8.34 -3.62
C PHE A 154 -5.06 -7.56 -2.42
N MET A 155 -4.86 -6.27 -2.67
CA MET A 155 -4.61 -5.25 -1.67
C MET A 155 -5.69 -4.16 -1.75
N PRO A 156 -6.85 -4.32 -1.07
CA PRO A 156 -7.96 -3.37 -1.14
C PRO A 156 -7.57 -2.01 -0.56
N THR A 157 -7.99 -0.92 -1.19
CA THR A 157 -7.74 0.46 -0.72
C THR A 157 -8.87 1.38 -1.17
N GLY A 158 -9.22 2.36 -0.34
CA GLY A 158 -10.30 3.32 -0.60
C GLY A 158 -11.57 2.96 0.18
N GLY A 159 -11.84 3.72 1.23
CA GLY A 159 -12.96 3.49 2.16
C GLY A 159 -12.70 2.41 3.21
N VAL A 160 -11.56 1.72 3.17
CA VAL A 160 -11.13 0.82 4.24
C VAL A 160 -10.79 1.63 5.49
N ASN A 161 -11.28 1.17 6.64
CA ASN A 161 -11.10 1.77 7.96
C ASN A 161 -11.12 0.70 9.06
N GLU A 162 -10.94 1.10 10.31
CA GLU A 162 -10.95 0.21 11.48
C GLU A 162 -12.22 -0.67 11.57
N GLY A 163 -13.39 -0.14 11.20
CA GLY A 163 -14.67 -0.84 11.30
C GLY A 163 -14.89 -1.92 10.24
N ASN A 164 -14.19 -1.88 9.11
CA ASN A 164 -14.41 -2.82 8.01
C ASN A 164 -13.16 -3.62 7.58
N ILE A 165 -11.95 -3.25 7.99
CA ILE A 165 -10.70 -3.92 7.55
C ILE A 165 -10.72 -5.44 7.77
N ASN A 166 -11.21 -5.90 8.91
CA ASN A 166 -11.24 -7.32 9.23
C ASN A 166 -12.19 -8.13 8.32
N GLN A 167 -13.18 -7.48 7.69
CA GLN A 167 -14.05 -8.13 6.71
C GLN A 167 -13.30 -8.39 5.39
N TYR A 168 -12.38 -7.49 5.02
CA TYR A 168 -11.50 -7.66 3.87
C TYR A 168 -10.42 -8.71 4.13
N LEU A 169 -9.76 -8.65 5.28
CA LEU A 169 -8.69 -9.57 5.67
C LEU A 169 -9.20 -11.01 5.87
N ALA A 170 -10.49 -11.21 6.14
CA ALA A 170 -11.10 -12.53 6.21
C ALA A 170 -11.22 -13.22 4.83
N LEU A 171 -11.04 -12.49 3.72
CA LEU A 171 -11.04 -13.10 2.38
C LEU A 171 -9.68 -13.78 2.12
N PRO A 172 -9.66 -15.04 1.63
CA PRO A 172 -8.44 -15.83 1.51
C PRO A 172 -7.41 -15.27 0.53
N ASN A 173 -7.83 -14.39 -0.38
CA ASN A 173 -6.98 -13.75 -1.36
C ASN A 173 -6.68 -12.28 -1.07
N THR A 174 -7.07 -11.75 0.10
CA THR A 174 -6.62 -10.44 0.56
C THR A 174 -5.31 -10.60 1.32
N VAL A 175 -4.23 -9.96 0.87
CA VAL A 175 -2.94 -10.01 1.58
C VAL A 175 -2.80 -8.91 2.62
N ALA A 176 -3.25 -7.70 2.30
CA ALA A 176 -3.20 -6.54 3.19
C ALA A 176 -4.22 -5.51 2.70
N CYS A 177 -4.55 -4.52 3.53
CA CYS A 177 -5.37 -3.38 3.13
C CYS A 177 -4.59 -2.07 3.23
N GLY A 178 -4.77 -1.18 2.25
CA GLY A 178 -4.28 0.20 2.31
C GLY A 178 -5.26 1.10 3.06
N GLY A 179 -4.74 1.99 3.90
CA GLY A 179 -5.54 2.84 4.78
C GLY A 179 -4.87 4.15 5.15
N THR A 180 -5.68 5.18 5.45
CA THR A 180 -5.18 6.51 5.85
C THR A 180 -5.54 6.87 7.30
N TRP A 181 -6.40 6.10 7.97
CA TRP A 181 -6.98 6.50 9.26
C TRP A 181 -5.97 6.53 10.42
N MET A 182 -4.87 5.78 10.31
CA MET A 182 -3.77 5.79 11.29
C MET A 182 -2.75 6.90 11.05
N VAL A 183 -2.80 7.54 9.90
CA VAL A 183 -1.89 8.62 9.46
C VAL A 183 -2.70 9.78 8.86
N PRO A 184 -3.66 10.38 9.60
CA PRO A 184 -4.42 11.51 9.09
C PRO A 184 -3.50 12.67 8.71
N GLN A 185 -3.76 13.27 7.55
CA GLN A 185 -2.99 14.40 7.02
C GLN A 185 -2.82 15.53 8.05
N SER A 186 -3.91 15.86 8.77
CA SER A 186 -3.90 16.92 9.79
C SER A 186 -2.96 16.63 10.96
N LEU A 187 -2.72 15.37 11.30
CA LEU A 187 -1.77 15.02 12.36
C LEU A 187 -0.33 15.09 11.88
N ILE A 188 -0.07 14.75 10.62
CA ILE A 188 1.26 14.90 10.00
C ILE A 188 1.62 16.39 9.92
N GLU A 189 0.71 17.24 9.44
CA GLU A 189 0.92 18.69 9.32
C GLU A 189 1.15 19.37 10.68
N ASN A 190 0.45 18.90 11.72
CA ASN A 190 0.63 19.38 13.09
C ASN A 190 1.78 18.69 13.83
N GLN A 191 2.48 17.74 13.19
CA GLN A 191 3.57 16.95 13.77
C GLN A 191 3.17 16.21 15.06
N ASP A 192 1.93 15.75 15.13
CA ASP A 192 1.38 14.99 16.27
C ASP A 192 1.74 13.49 16.16
N TRP A 193 3.04 13.22 16.31
CA TRP A 193 3.61 11.89 16.17
C TRP A 193 3.18 10.93 17.29
N GLU A 194 2.84 11.47 18.47
CA GLU A 194 2.35 10.67 19.59
C GLU A 194 0.97 10.09 19.26
N GLU A 195 0.06 10.91 18.74
CA GLU A 195 -1.27 10.47 18.34
C GLU A 195 -1.22 9.51 17.13
N ILE A 196 -0.36 9.78 16.14
CA ILE A 196 -0.11 8.84 15.04
C ILE A 196 0.41 7.50 15.59
N GLY A 197 1.30 7.52 16.57
CA GLY A 197 1.77 6.31 17.23
C GLY A 197 0.65 5.54 17.94
N ARG A 198 -0.26 6.25 18.63
CA ARG A 198 -1.44 5.65 19.26
C ARG A 198 -2.36 4.98 18.23
N LEU A 199 -2.73 5.70 17.17
CA LEU A 199 -3.59 5.20 16.10
C LEU A 199 -2.95 4.01 15.35
N THR A 200 -1.62 4.04 15.18
CA THR A 200 -0.88 2.93 14.58
C THR A 200 -0.96 1.67 15.44
N ARG A 201 -0.73 1.77 16.75
CA ARG A 201 -0.87 0.63 17.67
C ARG A 201 -2.28 0.06 17.65
N GLU A 202 -3.29 0.91 17.55
CA GLU A 202 -4.70 0.48 17.45
C GLU A 202 -4.96 -0.26 16.15
N ALA A 203 -4.51 0.26 15.00
CA ALA A 203 -4.63 -0.42 13.72
C ALA A 203 -3.94 -1.80 13.73
N VAL A 204 -2.71 -1.89 14.25
CA VAL A 204 -1.97 -3.15 14.40
C VAL A 204 -2.70 -4.12 15.33
N LYS A 205 -3.29 -3.63 16.43
CA LYS A 205 -4.08 -4.47 17.34
C LYS A 205 -5.31 -5.02 16.64
N VAL A 206 -6.04 -4.19 15.89
CA VAL A 206 -7.29 -4.56 15.20
C VAL A 206 -7.07 -5.70 14.20
N VAL A 207 -6.00 -5.65 13.41
CA VAL A 207 -5.69 -6.66 12.38
C VAL A 207 -5.10 -7.96 12.95
N ASN A 208 -4.68 -7.95 14.22
CA ASN A 208 -4.09 -9.12 14.91
C ASN A 208 -5.03 -9.77 15.94
N GLN A 209 -6.18 -9.16 16.25
CA GLN A 209 -7.12 -9.70 17.24
C GLN A 209 -7.74 -11.06 16.85
N GLN A 210 -7.83 -11.39 15.56
CA GLN A 210 -8.44 -12.64 15.10
C GLN A 210 -7.55 -13.88 15.23
N GLU A 211 -6.26 -13.74 15.55
CA GLU A 211 -5.36 -14.90 15.74
C GLU A 211 -5.55 -15.60 17.11
N LYS A 212 -6.42 -15.07 17.98
CA LYS A 212 -6.62 -15.54 19.36
C LYS A 212 -7.97 -16.24 19.63
N GLN A 213 -8.71 -16.63 18.60
CA GLN A 213 -9.90 -17.49 18.71
C GLN A 213 -9.67 -18.82 18.00
#